data_AF-A0AAE6EDW7-F1
#
_entry.id   AF-A0AAE6EDW7-F1
#
_cell.length_a   1.000
_cell.length_b   1.000
_cell.length_c   1.000
_cell.angle_alpha   90.00
_cell.angle_beta   90.00
_cell.angle_gamma   90.00
#
_symmetry.space_group_name_H-M   'P 1'
#
loop_
_entity.id
_entity.type
_entity.pdbx_description
1 polymer ?
#
loop_
_entity_poly.entity_id
_entity_poly.type
_entity_poly.pdbx_seq_one_letter_code
_entity_poly.pdbx_strand_id
1 'polypeptide(L)'
;MEKGVLRFFFDYGAGGCLWAGDAATLYRLGVGPVDATLFDLKGRISKPPCLALSQMVRSLRDQLDSEHSCYLNPLYQPDPSLWSQSLCDRFNTDVERLLLLLRQEIGDNFHIVDEQTRYVEDADLNEYLAKNPSLSKMNEVVIPTVL
;
A
#
# COMPACT_ATOMS: atom_id res chain seq x y z
N MET A 1 -29.38 0.68 6.92
CA MET A 1 -28.20 0.11 7.61
C MET A 1 -27.13 1.17 7.60
N GLU A 2 -26.42 1.39 8.71
CA GLU A 2 -25.27 2.29 8.72
C GLU A 2 -24.12 1.69 7.91
N LYS A 3 -23.37 2.54 7.20
CA LYS A 3 -22.18 2.13 6.45
C LYS A 3 -21.10 1.69 7.44
N GLY A 4 -20.35 0.63 7.13
CA GLY A 4 -19.17 0.29 7.92
C GLY A 4 -18.04 1.29 7.71
N VAL A 5 -17.10 1.42 8.64
CA VAL A 5 -15.91 2.27 8.49
C VAL A 5 -14.70 1.42 8.09
N LEU A 6 -14.02 1.84 7.03
CA LEU A 6 -12.74 1.29 6.58
C LEU A 6 -11.64 2.36 6.70
N ARG A 7 -10.44 1.95 7.09
CA ARG A 7 -9.21 2.76 7.04
C ARG A 7 -8.43 2.35 5.81
N PHE A 8 -7.90 3.32 5.08
CA PHE A 8 -7.12 3.11 3.87
C PHE A 8 -5.66 3.51 4.11
N PHE A 9 -4.76 2.53 4.12
CA PHE A 9 -3.32 2.69 4.15
C PHE A 9 -2.63 1.36 3.82
N PHE A 10 -1.43 1.43 3.26
CA PHE A 10 -0.57 0.26 3.04
C PHE A 10 0.27 -0.01 4.29
N ASP A 11 0.37 -1.29 4.65
CA ASP A 11 1.26 -1.77 5.71
C ASP A 11 2.22 -2.80 5.11
N TYR A 12 3.46 -2.83 5.61
CA TYR A 12 4.54 -3.58 4.99
C TYR A 12 4.27 -5.10 5.01
N GLY A 13 4.07 -5.68 3.83
CA GLY A 13 3.84 -7.11 3.66
C GLY A 13 2.43 -7.57 4.01
N ALA A 14 1.47 -6.64 4.12
CA ALA A 14 0.08 -6.98 4.44
C ALA A 14 -0.70 -7.50 3.21
N GLY A 15 -0.30 -7.14 1.99
CA GLY A 15 -0.94 -7.62 0.75
C GLY A 15 -2.30 -6.97 0.44
N GLY A 16 -2.62 -5.88 1.14
CA GLY A 16 -3.86 -5.13 0.97
C GLY A 16 -3.83 -3.79 1.71
N CYS A 17 -4.83 -2.96 1.47
CA CYS A 17 -4.83 -1.56 1.92
C CYS A 17 -6.08 -1.13 2.69
N LEU A 18 -7.08 -2.01 2.83
CA LEU A 18 -8.33 -1.69 3.52
C LEU A 18 -8.42 -2.41 4.86
N TRP A 19 -8.62 -1.66 5.93
CA TRP A 19 -8.66 -2.19 7.29
C TRP A 19 -9.97 -1.82 7.96
N ALA A 20 -10.47 -2.64 8.88
CA ALA A 20 -11.64 -2.26 9.68
C ALA A 20 -11.32 -1.01 10.53
N GLY A 21 -12.19 0.01 10.44
CA GLY A 21 -12.02 1.28 11.15
C GLY A 21 -12.82 1.41 12.45
N ASP A 22 -13.73 0.48 12.72
CA ASP A 22 -14.49 0.42 13.97
C ASP A 22 -14.72 -1.03 14.41
N ALA A 23 -15.19 -1.20 15.66
CA ALA A 23 -15.41 -2.52 16.25
C ALA A 23 -16.50 -3.33 15.51
N ALA A 24 -17.52 -2.67 14.96
CA ALA A 24 -18.62 -3.33 14.25
C ALA A 24 -18.16 -3.89 12.89
N THR A 25 -17.35 -3.14 12.17
CA THR A 25 -16.75 -3.51 10.89
C THR A 25 -15.69 -4.58 11.09
N LEU A 26 -14.90 -4.49 12.17
CA LEU A 26 -13.94 -5.52 12.56
C LEU A 26 -14.64 -6.84 12.88
N TYR A 27 -15.72 -6.81 13.67
CA TYR A 27 -16.51 -7.99 13.97
C TYR A 27 -17.10 -8.64 12.71
N ARG A 28 -17.51 -7.81 11.73
CA ARG A 28 -18.11 -8.28 10.47
C ARG A 28 -17.11 -8.84 9.47
N LEU A 29 -15.94 -8.20 9.30
CA LEU A 29 -14.98 -8.51 8.24
C LEU A 29 -13.74 -9.29 8.74
N GLY A 30 -13.48 -9.26 10.05
CA GLY A 30 -12.33 -9.90 10.66
C GLY A 30 -11.07 -9.02 10.68
N VAL A 31 -9.97 -9.64 11.14
CA VAL A 31 -8.66 -9.00 11.31
C VAL A 31 -7.84 -8.95 10.03
N GLY A 32 -6.93 -7.98 9.94
CA GLY A 32 -6.05 -7.78 8.79
C GLY A 32 -6.68 -6.96 7.66
N PRO A 33 -5.97 -6.81 6.54
CA PRO A 33 -6.51 -6.13 5.37
C PRO A 33 -7.63 -6.95 4.75
N VAL A 34 -8.81 -6.36 4.61
CA VAL A 34 -10.05 -7.05 4.21
C VAL A 34 -10.13 -7.29 2.71
N ASP A 35 -9.27 -6.63 1.93
CA ASP A 35 -9.12 -6.75 0.48
C ASP A 35 -7.98 -7.69 0.05
N ALA A 36 -7.17 -8.19 1.00
CA ALA A 36 -6.05 -9.08 0.71
C ALA A 36 -6.46 -10.56 0.59
N THR A 37 -5.74 -11.30 -0.25
CA THR A 37 -5.80 -12.76 -0.26
C THR A 37 -4.77 -13.33 0.71
N LEU A 38 -5.17 -14.24 1.60
CA LEU A 38 -4.22 -14.90 2.51
C LEU A 38 -3.74 -16.21 1.91
N PHE A 39 -2.42 -16.43 1.96
CA PHE A 39 -1.77 -17.64 1.46
C PHE A 39 -1.20 -18.47 2.61
N ASP A 40 -1.19 -19.80 2.45
CA ASP A 40 -0.51 -20.71 3.36
C ASP A 40 1.02 -20.71 3.12
N LEU A 41 1.76 -21.41 3.97
CA LEU A 41 3.23 -21.54 3.84
C LEU A 41 3.69 -22.22 2.53
N LYS A 42 2.77 -22.79 1.74
CA LYS A 42 3.04 -23.41 0.44
C LYS A 42 2.57 -22.53 -0.72
N GLY A 43 2.21 -21.27 -0.46
CA GLY A 43 1.74 -20.32 -1.47
C GLY A 43 0.34 -20.61 -2.00
N ARG A 44 -0.44 -21.47 -1.34
CA ARG A 44 -1.82 -21.77 -1.75
C ARG A 44 -2.77 -20.83 -1.04
N ILE A 45 -3.86 -20.44 -1.71
CA ILE A 45 -4.89 -19.58 -1.10
C ILE A 45 -5.47 -20.30 0.13
N SER A 46 -5.25 -19.70 1.30
CA SER A 46 -5.83 -20.15 2.57
C SER A 46 -7.17 -19.47 2.82
N LYS A 47 -7.29 -18.18 2.49
CA LYS A 47 -8.53 -17.41 2.64
C LYS A 47 -8.67 -16.37 1.52
N PRO A 48 -9.81 -16.31 0.82
CA PRO A 48 -10.08 -15.23 -0.13
C PRO A 48 -10.32 -13.90 0.61
N PRO A 49 -10.22 -12.76 -0.09
CA PRO A 49 -10.53 -11.46 0.50
C PRO A 49 -11.98 -11.37 0.94
N CYS A 50 -12.23 -10.68 2.06
CA CYS A 50 -13.58 -10.43 2.56
C CYS A 50 -14.32 -9.40 1.71
N LEU A 51 -13.60 -8.43 1.13
CA LEU A 51 -14.10 -7.47 0.15
C LEU A 51 -13.53 -7.82 -1.23
N ALA A 52 -14.40 -8.32 -2.09
CA ALA A 52 -14.06 -8.53 -3.49
C ALA A 52 -14.04 -7.18 -4.21
N LEU A 53 -12.87 -6.82 -4.73
CA LEU A 53 -12.67 -5.65 -5.59
C LEU A 53 -12.60 -6.08 -7.06
N SER A 54 -12.88 -5.19 -8.00
CA SER A 54 -12.75 -5.43 -9.43
C SER A 54 -11.30 -5.74 -9.81
N GLN A 55 -11.07 -6.44 -10.93
CA GLN A 55 -9.72 -6.79 -11.36
C GLN A 55 -8.83 -5.55 -11.53
N MET A 56 -9.38 -4.47 -12.07
CA MET A 56 -8.65 -3.21 -12.25
C MET A 56 -8.16 -2.64 -10.92
N VAL A 57 -9.03 -2.57 -9.92
CA VAL A 57 -8.71 -2.03 -8.59
C VAL A 57 -7.71 -2.94 -7.86
N ARG A 58 -7.90 -4.26 -7.93
CA ARG A 58 -6.95 -5.22 -7.36
C ARG A 58 -5.56 -5.08 -7.96
N SER A 59 -5.44 -4.99 -9.29
CA SER A 59 -4.15 -4.84 -9.96
C SER A 59 -3.43 -3.55 -9.56
N LEU A 60 -4.15 -2.42 -9.47
CA LEU A 60 -3.55 -1.15 -9.03
C LEU A 60 -3.10 -1.23 -7.56
N ARG A 61 -3.92 -1.82 -6.69
CA ARG A 61 -3.53 -2.06 -5.29
C ARG A 61 -2.30 -2.93 -5.19
N ASP A 62 -2.24 -4.05 -5.91
CA ASP A 62 -1.10 -5.00 -5.84
C ASP A 62 0.19 -4.34 -6.33
N GLN A 63 0.09 -3.52 -7.38
CA GLN A 63 1.21 -2.70 -7.84
C GLN A 63 1.67 -1.74 -6.74
N LEU A 64 0.76 -0.97 -6.15
CA LEU A 64 1.09 0.02 -5.10
C LEU A 64 1.60 -0.63 -3.81
N ASP A 65 1.08 -1.78 -3.40
CA ASP A 65 1.58 -2.55 -2.25
C ASP A 65 3.03 -3.00 -2.50
N SER A 66 3.31 -3.51 -3.70
CA SER A 66 4.66 -3.89 -4.10
C SER A 66 5.60 -2.69 -4.18
N GLU A 67 5.15 -1.55 -4.71
CA GLU A 67 5.94 -0.33 -4.73
C GLU A 67 6.23 0.16 -3.31
N HIS A 68 5.20 0.28 -2.46
CA HIS A 68 5.32 0.72 -1.07
C HIS A 68 6.30 -0.13 -0.26
N SER A 69 6.38 -1.45 -0.51
CA SER A 69 7.36 -2.32 0.12
C SER A 69 8.83 -1.88 -0.10
N CYS A 70 9.08 -1.10 -1.15
CA CYS A 70 10.39 -0.56 -1.51
C CYS A 70 10.61 0.88 -1.00
N TYR A 71 9.71 1.45 -0.21
CA TYR A 71 9.87 2.81 0.33
C TYR A 71 10.96 2.88 1.39
N LEU A 72 11.04 1.89 2.29
CA LEU A 72 12.08 1.86 3.33
C LEU A 72 13.47 1.71 2.74
N ASN A 73 14.45 2.30 3.40
CA ASN A 73 15.84 2.16 2.98
C ASN A 73 16.27 0.68 3.04
N PRO A 74 16.85 0.14 1.94
CA PRO A 74 17.15 -1.28 1.83
C PRO A 74 18.36 -1.73 2.66
N LEU A 75 19.24 -0.82 3.07
CA LEU A 75 20.39 -1.14 3.92
C LEU A 75 20.01 -1.11 5.40
N TYR A 76 19.32 -0.06 5.82
CA TYR A 76 18.91 0.14 7.19
C TYR A 76 17.63 0.98 7.24
N GLN A 77 16.51 0.38 7.63
CA GLN A 77 15.18 1.00 7.50
C GLN A 77 15.04 2.42 8.11
N PRO A 78 15.69 2.77 9.23
CA PRO A 78 15.64 4.13 9.77
C PRO A 78 16.39 5.19 8.96
N ASP A 79 17.26 4.80 8.03
CA ASP A 79 17.94 5.74 7.13
C ASP A 79 16.97 6.29 6.06
N PRO A 80 17.32 7.44 5.42
CA PRO A 80 16.49 8.06 4.41
C PRO A 80 16.03 7.10 3.31
N SER A 81 14.76 7.19 2.93
CA SER A 81 14.24 6.50 1.74
C SER A 81 15.03 6.92 0.50
N LEU A 82 15.31 5.97 -0.39
CA LEU A 82 16.00 6.26 -1.65
C LEU A 82 15.09 6.88 -2.72
N TRP A 83 13.80 7.00 -2.46
CA TRP A 83 12.83 7.50 -3.44
C TRP A 83 13.09 8.95 -3.80
N SER A 84 13.16 9.22 -5.11
CA SER A 84 13.17 10.59 -5.60
C SER A 84 11.83 11.27 -5.42
N GLN A 85 11.83 12.60 -5.43
CA GLN A 85 10.59 13.36 -5.42
C GLN A 85 9.64 12.94 -6.56
N SER A 86 10.18 12.66 -7.76
CA SER A 86 9.37 12.22 -8.90
C SER A 86 8.72 10.85 -8.68
N LEU A 87 9.37 9.95 -7.92
CA LEU A 87 8.82 8.65 -7.58
C LEU A 87 7.74 8.79 -6.50
N CYS A 88 8.00 9.60 -5.47
CA CYS A 88 7.00 9.96 -4.45
C CYS A 88 5.73 10.56 -5.09
N ASP A 89 5.89 11.51 -6.03
CA ASP A 89 4.77 12.16 -6.72
C ASP A 89 3.93 11.18 -7.54
N ARG A 90 4.59 10.27 -8.27
CA ARG A 90 3.91 9.21 -9.04
C ARG A 90 3.12 8.29 -8.12
N PHE A 91 3.76 7.76 -7.09
CA PHE A 91 3.11 6.87 -6.12
C PHE A 91 1.90 7.54 -5.47
N ASN A 92 2.07 8.78 -4.97
CA ASN A 92 0.97 9.52 -4.36
C ASN A 92 -0.20 9.75 -5.33
N THR A 93 0.09 10.04 -6.60
CA THR A 93 -0.94 10.21 -7.63
C THR A 93 -1.73 8.92 -7.85
N ASP A 94 -1.06 7.78 -7.89
CA ASP A 94 -1.70 6.47 -8.06
C ASP A 94 -2.45 6.03 -6.80
N VAL A 95 -1.98 6.41 -5.60
CA VAL A 95 -2.73 6.26 -4.34
C VAL A 95 -4.05 7.04 -4.37
N GLU A 96 -4.04 8.31 -4.82
CA GLU A 96 -5.27 9.10 -4.98
C GLU A 96 -6.23 8.43 -5.97
N ARG A 97 -5.69 7.93 -7.09
CA ARG A 97 -6.48 7.20 -8.09
C ARG A 97 -7.11 5.95 -7.50
N LEU A 98 -6.36 5.15 -6.74
CA LEU A 98 -6.88 3.96 -6.08
C LEU A 98 -7.99 4.32 -5.10
N LEU A 99 -7.77 5.34 -4.24
CA LEU A 99 -8.76 5.76 -3.26
C LEU A 99 -10.08 6.22 -3.91
N LEU A 100 -10.01 6.94 -5.03
CA LEU A 100 -11.19 7.32 -5.81
C LEU A 100 -11.94 6.10 -6.34
N LEU A 101 -11.22 5.12 -6.91
CA LEU A 101 -11.82 3.89 -7.42
C LEU A 101 -12.48 3.06 -6.30
N LEU A 102 -11.83 2.94 -5.14
CA LEU A 102 -12.41 2.26 -3.98
C LEU A 102 -13.69 2.94 -3.50
N ARG A 103 -13.69 4.27 -3.41
CA ARG A 103 -14.89 5.02 -3.03
C ARG A 103 -16.04 4.85 -4.04
N GLN A 104 -15.74 4.73 -5.33
CA GLN A 104 -16.74 4.43 -6.34
C GLN A 104 -17.28 3.00 -6.23
N GLU A 105 -16.40 2.03 -5.98
CA GLU A 105 -16.77 0.61 -6.03
C GLU A 105 -17.49 0.14 -4.75
N ILE A 106 -17.06 0.61 -3.58
CA ILE A 106 -17.55 0.10 -2.29
C ILE A 106 -18.11 1.21 -1.36
N GLY A 107 -18.10 2.46 -1.81
CA GLY A 107 -18.54 3.62 -1.02
C GLY A 107 -20.01 3.61 -0.61
N ASP A 108 -20.86 2.83 -1.29
CA ASP A 108 -22.27 2.66 -0.90
C ASP A 108 -22.42 1.88 0.41
N ASN A 109 -21.50 0.95 0.68
CA ASN A 109 -21.54 0.08 1.85
C ASN A 109 -20.57 0.51 2.96
N PHE A 110 -19.55 1.30 2.60
CA PHE A 110 -18.47 1.68 3.49
C PHE A 110 -18.10 3.15 3.39
N HIS A 111 -17.78 3.76 4.52
CA HIS A 111 -17.07 5.02 4.59
C HIS A 111 -15.56 4.74 4.67
N ILE A 112 -14.78 5.27 3.73
CA ILE A 112 -13.32 5.05 3.67
C ILE A 112 -12.61 6.29 4.20
N VAL A 113 -11.96 6.13 5.35
CA VAL A 113 -11.04 7.09 5.97
C VAL A 113 -9.67 6.92 5.33
N ASP A 114 -9.15 7.98 4.71
CA ASP A 114 -7.80 7.99 4.16
C ASP A 114 -6.79 8.25 5.28
N GLU A 115 -5.92 7.28 5.52
CA GLU A 115 -4.84 7.36 6.49
C GLU A 115 -3.47 7.12 5.83
N GLN A 116 -3.43 6.96 4.51
CA GLN A 116 -2.19 6.72 3.79
C GLN A 116 -1.34 7.99 3.82
N THR A 117 -0.10 7.86 4.29
CA THR A 117 0.84 8.97 4.24
C THR A 117 1.19 9.28 2.78
N ARG A 118 1.18 10.55 2.42
CA ARG A 118 1.72 11.01 1.12
C ARG A 118 3.20 11.27 1.30
N TYR A 119 4.02 10.59 0.50
CA TYR A 119 5.47 10.66 0.63
C TYR A 119 6.05 11.89 -0.06
N VAL A 120 7.17 12.34 0.45
CA VAL A 120 8.04 13.35 -0.17
C VAL A 120 9.46 12.79 -0.18
N GLU A 121 10.30 13.30 -1.06
CA GLU A 121 11.73 12.97 -1.01
C GLU A 121 12.27 13.30 0.39
N ASP A 122 13.04 12.37 0.95
CA ASP A 122 13.64 12.56 2.25
C ASP A 122 14.64 13.73 2.20
N ALA A 123 14.52 14.67 3.13
CA ALA A 123 15.33 15.89 3.14
C ALA A 123 16.82 15.60 3.26
N ASP A 124 17.18 14.50 3.93
CA ASP A 124 18.56 14.11 4.18
C ASP A 124 19.12 13.16 3.11
N LEU A 125 18.32 12.78 2.10
CA LEU A 125 18.72 11.80 1.07
C LEU A 125 20.01 12.21 0.34
N ASN A 126 20.14 13.49 -0.04
CA ASN A 126 21.32 13.94 -0.79
C ASN A 126 22.60 13.84 0.06
N GLU A 127 22.52 14.14 1.36
CA GLU A 127 23.64 13.98 2.29
C GLU A 127 23.96 12.50 2.51
N TYR A 128 22.92 11.67 2.68
CA TYR A 128 23.07 10.23 2.83
C TYR A 128 23.75 9.59 1.62
N LEU A 129 23.38 9.97 0.39
CA LEU A 129 24.00 9.47 -0.84
C LEU A 129 25.46 9.92 -0.98
N ALA A 130 25.81 11.13 -0.55
CA ALA A 130 27.20 11.59 -0.54
C ALA A 130 28.11 10.74 0.36
N LYS A 131 27.56 10.19 1.45
CA LYS A 131 28.25 9.27 2.37
C LYS A 131 28.23 7.81 1.89
N ASN A 132 27.31 7.46 0.98
CA ASN A 132 27.10 6.10 0.49
C ASN A 132 27.16 6.07 -1.06
N PRO A 133 28.35 6.23 -1.66
CA PRO A 133 28.50 6.42 -3.11
C PRO A 133 28.12 5.21 -3.96
N SER A 134 27.92 4.03 -3.35
CA SER A 134 27.39 2.84 -4.03
C SER A 134 25.87 2.87 -4.22
N LEU A 135 25.17 3.80 -3.57
CA LEU A 135 23.73 3.97 -3.67
C LEU A 135 23.37 5.07 -4.65
N SER A 136 22.18 4.97 -5.21
CA SER A 136 21.62 5.98 -6.09
C SER A 136 20.16 6.23 -5.76
N LYS A 137 19.73 7.46 -5.99
CA LYS A 137 18.33 7.86 -5.91
C LYS A 137 17.48 7.01 -6.87
N MET A 138 16.36 6.51 -6.37
CA MET A 138 15.40 5.69 -7.11
C MET A 138 14.38 6.58 -7.79
N ASN A 139 14.33 6.52 -9.13
CA ASN A 139 13.27 7.16 -9.89
C ASN A 139 12.14 6.19 -10.24
N GLU A 140 12.37 4.89 -10.16
CA GLU A 140 11.36 3.87 -10.42
C GLU A 140 11.57 2.70 -9.47
N VAL A 141 10.48 2.04 -9.10
CA VAL A 141 10.56 0.74 -8.43
C VAL A 141 10.65 -0.33 -9.50
N VAL A 142 11.82 -0.94 -9.62
CA VAL A 142 11.98 -2.16 -10.42
C VAL A 142 11.57 -3.32 -9.55
N ILE A 143 10.29 -3.71 -9.59
CA ILE A 143 9.83 -4.94 -8.97
C ILE A 143 10.62 -6.08 -9.64
N PRO A 144 11.30 -6.97 -8.90
CA PRO A 144 11.87 -8.17 -9.50
C PRO A 144 10.71 -8.96 -10.10
N THR A 145 10.64 -9.06 -11.43
CA THR A 145 9.69 -9.95 -12.08
C THR A 145 10.06 -11.36 -11.65
N VAL A 146 9.35 -11.91 -10.66
CA VAL A 146 9.41 -13.34 -10.39
C VAL A 146 8.73 -14.01 -11.58
N LEU A 147 9.54 -14.48 -12.52
CA LEU A 147 9.13 -15.33 -13.63
C LEU A 147 8.63 -16.69 -13.12
#